data_AF-A0A2V6XZD9-F1
#
_entry.id   AF-A0A2V6XZD9-F1
#
_cell.length_a   1.000
_cell.length_b   1.000
_cell.length_c   1.000
_cell.angle_alpha   90.00
_cell.angle_beta   90.00
_cell.angle_gamma   90.00
#
_symmetry.space_group_name_H-M   'P 1'
#
loop_
_entity.id
_entity.type
_entity.pdbx_description
1 polymer ?
#
loop_
_entity_poly.entity_id
_entity_poly.type
_entity_poly.pdbx_seq_one_letter_code
_entity_poly.pdbx_strand_id
1 'polypeptide(L)'
;MAGFVDVLLRGLALCGQAIAIGGVVFAALLLRPAVRQDAAVRPRLVKSLALTAGGALVVAGAQTLAQAVQLSVLADAAGGRPLAEIAGTSYFRASLARIVACAGLVAGCVALVRRPDRRRWWLALGGFTLVLGAGSAWTSHAAGRLGPRGALLVLDALHQLAAGVWIGGLPHLMISGAPRAAAASAALLKGFSTVSAVAVATLVTAGGGLTLSYVDSPRALLGTSYGVMVLAKIAVLGGLLFLGAANFFAVRRLPEGSDVSHARLRRFVEVEFGLGLTVLFVAASLTSLPPARDVVAERASLAEVAVRFTPRWPALTSPRIADMPVDDRNAPRTAADRAWSEFNHHVAGFFVLGMGCLAVLNATGCAPWARHWPLMFLGLAGFLLIRIDPGAWPLGPLGFWESMQYAEVLQHRMFVLLVVAFGLFEWSLRTDRLRVPWAALIFPLLCAVGGGLLLTHSHAGLNLKEEFLIEVTHVPLGVLAMVAGWGRWLELRLPSPARQLPGRIWPWAFTLVGVVLVFYRES
;
A
#
# COMPACT_ATOMS: atom_id res chain seq x y z
N MET A 1 -3.74 5.25 18.35
CA MET A 1 -2.66 5.97 17.61
C MET A 1 -1.38 5.16 17.45
N ALA A 2 -0.78 4.61 18.51
CA ALA A 2 0.51 3.90 18.43
C ALA A 2 0.54 2.72 17.45
N GLY A 3 -0.51 1.88 17.41
CA GLY A 3 -0.59 0.74 16.48
C GLY A 3 -0.57 1.15 15.00
N PHE A 4 -1.32 2.19 14.63
CA PHE A 4 -1.31 2.70 13.26
C PHE A 4 0.06 3.26 12.86
N VAL A 5 0.73 3.98 13.77
CA VAL A 5 2.10 4.49 13.54
C VAL A 5 3.09 3.33 13.37
N ASP A 6 2.98 2.26 14.17
CA ASP A 6 3.82 1.06 14.04
C ASP A 6 3.65 0.39 12.67
N VAL A 7 2.42 0.25 12.17
CA VAL A 7 2.14 -0.29 10.82
C VAL A 7 2.79 0.58 9.73
N LEU A 8 2.68 1.90 9.82
CA LEU A 8 3.31 2.81 8.87
C LEU A 8 4.85 2.70 8.88
N LEU A 9 5.45 2.65 10.07
CA LEU A 9 6.90 2.49 10.23
C LEU A 9 7.39 1.15 9.69
N ARG A 10 6.65 0.06 9.93
CA ARG A 10 6.93 -1.26 9.34
C ARG A 10 6.83 -1.22 7.82
N GLY A 11 5.80 -0.57 7.26
CA GLY A 11 5.65 -0.38 5.82
C GLY A 11 6.84 0.35 5.21
N LEU A 12 7.27 1.46 5.82
CA LEU A 12 8.46 2.22 5.43
C LEU A 12 9.74 1.37 5.50
N ALA A 13 9.90 0.58 6.57
CA ALA A 13 11.03 -0.33 6.72
C ALA A 13 11.02 -1.41 5.62
N LEU A 14 9.87 -1.99 5.27
CA LEU A 14 9.77 -2.95 4.17
C LEU A 14 10.10 -2.30 2.80
N CYS A 15 9.67 -1.06 2.57
CA CYS A 15 10.00 -0.31 1.35
C CYS A 15 11.51 -0.05 1.24
N GLY A 16 12.14 0.47 2.31
CA GLY A 16 13.57 0.71 2.35
C GLY A 16 14.38 -0.59 2.21
N GLN A 17 13.91 -1.68 2.81
CA GLN A 17 14.53 -3.00 2.74
C GLN A 17 14.47 -3.53 1.31
N ALA A 18 13.33 -3.39 0.64
CA ALA A 18 13.20 -3.78 -0.75
C ALA A 18 14.22 -3.01 -1.62
N ILE A 19 14.26 -1.68 -1.52
CA ILE A 19 15.19 -0.83 -2.27
C ILE A 19 16.65 -1.23 -2.01
N ALA A 20 17.03 -1.52 -0.76
CA ALA A 20 18.38 -1.92 -0.41
C ALA A 20 18.74 -3.30 -1.00
N ILE A 21 17.89 -4.31 -0.82
CA ILE A 21 18.11 -5.67 -1.33
C ILE A 21 18.18 -5.66 -2.87
N GLY A 22 17.18 -5.05 -3.51
CA GLY A 22 17.13 -4.92 -4.96
C GLY A 22 18.34 -4.18 -5.51
N GLY A 23 18.80 -3.15 -4.81
CA GLY A 23 20.00 -2.38 -5.18
C GLY A 23 21.29 -3.18 -5.14
N VAL A 24 21.51 -3.97 -4.08
CA VAL A 24 22.69 -4.84 -3.99
C VAL A 24 22.70 -5.85 -5.13
N VAL A 25 21.57 -6.53 -5.39
CA VAL A 25 21.48 -7.53 -6.46
C VAL A 25 21.60 -6.90 -7.84
N PHE A 26 20.90 -5.78 -8.09
CA PHE A 26 20.97 -5.04 -9.36
C PHE A 26 22.40 -4.54 -9.64
N ALA A 27 23.05 -3.95 -8.65
CA ALA A 27 24.41 -3.45 -8.77
C ALA A 27 25.41 -4.59 -9.00
N ALA A 28 25.29 -5.71 -8.26
CA ALA A 28 26.23 -6.82 -8.34
C ALA A 28 26.11 -7.63 -9.64
N LEU A 29 24.87 -7.90 -10.09
CA LEU A 29 24.61 -8.79 -11.23
C LEU A 29 24.52 -8.05 -12.56
N LEU A 30 24.11 -6.78 -12.58
CA LEU A 30 23.85 -6.05 -13.83
C LEU A 30 24.85 -4.91 -14.04
N LEU A 31 25.03 -4.03 -13.06
CA LEU A 31 25.88 -2.85 -13.24
C LEU A 31 27.37 -3.15 -13.12
N ARG A 32 27.79 -4.02 -12.18
CA ARG A 32 29.21 -4.36 -12.00
C ARG A 32 29.83 -5.03 -13.24
N PRO A 33 29.20 -6.03 -13.88
CA PRO A 33 29.73 -6.57 -15.14
C PRO A 33 29.77 -5.52 -16.24
N ALA A 34 28.73 -4.68 -16.35
CA ALA A 34 28.67 -3.63 -17.35
C ALA A 34 29.78 -2.56 -17.17
N VAL A 35 30.09 -2.17 -15.93
CA VAL A 35 31.20 -1.23 -15.62
C VAL A 35 32.57 -1.79 -16.00
N ARG A 36 32.75 -3.13 -15.93
CA ARG A 36 34.01 -3.77 -16.36
C ARG A 36 34.18 -3.77 -17.88
N GLN A 37 33.08 -3.74 -18.63
CA GLN A 37 33.09 -3.68 -20.08
C GLN A 37 33.17 -2.23 -20.58
N ASP A 38 32.47 -1.32 -19.90
CA ASP A 38 32.41 0.10 -20.25
C ASP A 38 32.43 0.98 -18.99
N ALA A 39 33.52 1.73 -18.83
CA ALA A 39 33.70 2.65 -17.71
C ALA A 39 32.65 3.79 -17.69
N ALA A 40 32.01 4.11 -18.82
CA ALA A 40 30.95 5.12 -18.91
C ALA A 40 29.68 4.73 -18.12
N VAL A 41 29.52 3.45 -17.75
CA VAL A 41 28.40 2.97 -16.91
C VAL A 41 28.61 3.32 -15.43
N ARG A 42 29.83 3.68 -15.00
CA ARG A 42 30.18 3.93 -13.59
C ARG A 42 29.25 4.92 -12.87
N PRO A 43 28.80 6.06 -13.45
CA PRO A 43 27.85 6.95 -12.80
C PRO A 43 26.51 6.28 -12.46
N ARG A 44 26.05 5.32 -13.26
CA ARG A 44 24.81 4.55 -13.00
C ARG A 44 24.99 3.65 -11.77
N LEU A 45 26.16 3.02 -11.64
CA LEU A 45 26.52 2.24 -10.44
C LEU A 45 26.55 3.12 -9.19
N VAL A 46 27.16 4.31 -9.25
CA VAL A 46 27.21 5.23 -8.10
C VAL A 46 25.81 5.65 -7.65
N LYS A 47 24.93 6.01 -8.60
CA LYS A 47 23.52 6.35 -8.29
C LYS A 47 22.78 5.17 -7.64
N SER A 48 22.96 3.96 -8.16
CA SER A 48 22.36 2.74 -7.60
C SER A 48 22.87 2.43 -6.19
N LEU A 49 24.17 2.57 -5.93
CA LEU A 49 24.75 2.41 -4.60
C LEU A 49 24.25 3.49 -3.62
N ALA A 50 24.09 4.74 -4.06
CA ALA A 50 23.54 5.82 -3.24
C ALA A 50 22.07 5.55 -2.87
N LEU A 51 21.24 5.12 -3.84
CA LEU A 51 19.86 4.71 -3.57
C LEU A 51 19.80 3.49 -2.62
N THR A 52 20.71 2.54 -2.77
CA THR A 52 20.84 1.37 -1.88
C THR A 52 21.13 1.80 -0.44
N ALA A 53 22.09 2.71 -0.26
CA ALA A 53 22.40 3.28 1.04
C ALA A 53 21.22 4.06 1.63
N GLY A 54 20.51 4.84 0.81
CA GLY A 54 19.27 5.53 1.21
C GLY A 54 18.19 4.56 1.71
N GLY A 55 17.97 3.45 0.99
CA GLY A 55 17.06 2.39 1.43
C GLY A 55 17.47 1.79 2.79
N ALA A 56 18.75 1.50 2.98
CA ALA A 56 19.26 0.99 4.25
C ALA A 56 19.09 2.00 5.42
N LEU A 57 19.28 3.30 5.16
CA LEU A 57 19.03 4.35 6.15
C LEU A 57 17.55 4.46 6.53
N VAL A 58 16.64 4.36 5.56
CA VAL A 58 15.19 4.32 5.82
C VAL A 58 14.84 3.15 6.74
N VAL A 59 15.40 1.96 6.47
CA VAL A 59 15.18 0.78 7.31
C VAL A 59 15.69 0.98 8.74
N ALA A 60 16.90 1.53 8.89
CA ALA A 60 17.49 1.78 10.20
C ALA A 60 16.68 2.82 10.99
N GLY A 61 16.29 3.93 10.35
CA GLY A 61 15.47 4.99 10.95
C GLY A 61 14.10 4.49 11.36
N ALA A 62 13.37 3.82 10.45
CA ALA A 62 12.04 3.30 10.72
C ALA A 62 12.03 2.25 11.83
N GLN A 63 13.01 1.34 11.87
CA GLN A 63 13.12 0.36 12.95
C GLN A 63 13.48 1.00 14.30
N THR A 64 14.38 1.98 14.31
CA THR A 64 14.73 2.70 15.54
C THR A 64 13.51 3.43 16.10
N LEU A 65 12.73 4.09 15.23
CA LEU A 65 11.51 4.77 15.63
C LEU A 65 10.42 3.79 16.11
N ALA A 66 10.25 2.66 15.44
CA ALA A 66 9.29 1.63 15.85
C ALA A 66 9.66 1.04 17.22
N GLN A 67 10.95 0.77 17.48
CA GLN A 67 11.39 0.34 18.80
C GLN A 67 11.18 1.42 19.87
N ALA A 68 11.40 2.70 19.54
CA ALA A 68 11.15 3.80 20.47
C ALA A 68 9.65 3.92 20.84
N VAL A 69 8.76 3.77 19.85
CA VAL A 69 7.30 3.71 20.07
C VAL A 69 6.95 2.53 20.98
N GLN A 70 7.44 1.33 20.68
CA GLN A 70 7.16 0.14 21.49
C GLN A 70 7.70 0.25 22.92
N LEU A 71 8.90 0.82 23.08
CA LEU A 71 9.50 1.08 24.40
C LEU A 71 8.67 2.09 25.19
N SER A 72 8.16 3.16 24.56
CA SER A 72 7.31 4.14 25.24
C SER A 72 6.02 3.52 25.75
N VAL A 73 5.34 2.72 24.91
CA VAL A 73 4.11 2.02 25.29
C VAL A 73 4.35 1.03 26.44
N LEU A 74 5.45 0.27 26.38
CA LEU A 74 5.77 -0.69 27.43
C LEU A 74 6.21 -0.01 28.74
N ALA A 75 6.89 1.13 28.64
CA ALA A 75 7.33 1.87 29.82
C ALA A 75 6.16 2.48 30.59
N ASP A 76 5.17 3.01 29.87
CA ASP A 76 3.93 3.51 30.47
C ASP A 76 3.15 2.38 31.15
N ALA A 77 3.09 1.20 30.53
CA ALA A 77 2.39 0.04 31.09
C ALA A 77 3.11 -0.56 32.32
N ALA A 78 4.44 -0.57 32.34
CA ALA A 78 5.25 -1.19 33.39
C ALA A 78 5.58 -0.25 34.57
N GLY A 79 5.29 1.06 34.46
CA GLY A 79 5.65 2.05 35.48
C GLY A 79 7.16 2.29 35.62
N GLY A 80 7.94 1.97 34.59
CA GLY A 80 9.41 2.02 34.58
C GLY A 80 9.98 1.71 33.19
N ARG A 81 11.32 1.72 33.01
CA ARG A 81 11.96 1.41 31.72
C ARG A 81 12.53 -0.02 31.71
N PRO A 82 11.84 -1.04 31.19
CA PRO A 82 12.28 -2.45 31.22
C PRO A 82 13.34 -2.74 30.15
N LEU A 83 14.45 -1.99 30.13
CA LEU A 83 15.46 -2.06 29.08
C LEU A 83 16.15 -3.43 29.00
N ALA A 84 16.44 -4.05 30.14
CA ALA A 84 17.10 -5.35 30.20
C ALA A 84 16.21 -6.48 29.64
N GLU A 85 14.92 -6.47 29.98
CA GLU A 85 13.95 -7.45 29.50
C GLU A 85 13.73 -7.31 27.99
N ILE A 86 13.55 -6.07 27.51
CA ILE A 86 13.42 -5.79 26.07
C ILE A 86 14.67 -6.26 25.31
N ALA A 87 15.86 -5.97 25.84
CA ALA A 87 17.13 -6.38 25.23
C ALA A 87 17.27 -7.91 25.11
N GLY A 88 16.65 -8.66 26.03
CA GLY A 88 16.60 -10.13 25.99
C GLY A 88 15.70 -10.69 24.88
N THR A 89 14.72 -9.93 24.40
CA THR A 89 13.76 -10.41 23.40
C THR A 89 14.43 -10.75 22.06
N SER A 90 13.93 -11.79 21.38
CA SER A 90 14.40 -12.10 20.03
C SER A 90 14.06 -10.99 19.04
N TYR A 91 12.93 -10.30 19.25
CA TYR A 91 12.49 -9.20 18.41
C TYR A 91 13.48 -8.03 18.44
N PHE A 92 13.89 -7.56 19.63
CA PHE A 92 14.85 -6.48 19.78
C PHE A 92 16.21 -6.85 19.20
N ARG A 93 16.73 -8.05 19.51
CA ARG A 93 18.01 -8.52 18.98
C ARG A 93 18.01 -8.63 17.46
N ALA A 94 16.92 -9.12 16.87
CA ALA A 94 16.77 -9.19 15.42
C ALA A 94 16.71 -7.80 14.78
N SER A 95 15.97 -6.84 15.36
CA SER A 95 15.94 -5.48 14.81
C SER A 95 17.25 -4.71 15.02
N LEU A 96 17.97 -4.94 16.12
CA LEU A 96 19.34 -4.43 16.29
C LEU A 96 20.30 -4.99 15.23
N ALA A 97 20.26 -6.31 14.98
CA ALA A 97 21.07 -6.94 13.94
C ALA A 97 20.78 -6.35 12.54
N ARG A 98 19.50 -6.05 12.24
CA ARG A 98 19.11 -5.37 11.00
C ARG A 98 19.66 -3.94 10.93
N ILE A 99 19.62 -3.18 12.02
CA ILE A 99 20.20 -1.82 12.08
C ILE A 99 21.71 -1.86 11.81
N VAL A 100 22.42 -2.80 12.45
CA VAL A 100 23.86 -3.01 12.22
C VAL A 100 24.13 -3.44 10.76
N ALA A 101 23.31 -4.32 10.20
CA ALA A 101 23.41 -4.70 8.80
C ALA A 101 23.21 -3.50 7.86
N CYS A 102 22.27 -2.59 8.17
CA CYS A 102 22.10 -1.36 7.41
C CYS A 102 23.34 -0.45 7.47
N ALA A 103 23.96 -0.29 8.64
CA ALA A 103 25.22 0.45 8.76
C ALA A 103 26.34 -0.19 7.91
N GLY A 104 26.42 -1.52 7.91
CA GLY A 104 27.32 -2.30 7.06
C GLY A 104 27.06 -2.11 5.56
N LEU A 105 25.78 -2.09 5.14
CA LEU A 105 25.39 -1.79 3.76
C LEU A 105 25.81 -0.39 3.35
N VAL A 106 25.56 0.63 4.17
CA VAL A 106 25.97 2.01 3.90
C VAL A 106 27.48 2.12 3.75
N ALA A 107 28.24 1.57 4.69
CA ALA A 107 29.70 1.56 4.64
C ALA A 107 30.23 0.82 3.39
N GLY A 108 29.64 -0.33 3.05
CA GLY A 108 29.96 -1.11 1.86
C GLY A 108 29.69 -0.34 0.56
N CYS A 109 28.55 0.35 0.47
CA CYS A 109 28.21 1.21 -0.66
C CYS A 109 29.22 2.35 -0.84
N VAL A 110 29.55 3.06 0.24
CA VAL A 110 30.55 4.14 0.23
C VAL A 110 31.92 3.62 -0.21
N ALA A 111 32.33 2.45 0.28
CA ALA A 111 33.59 1.83 -0.10
C ALA A 111 33.62 1.41 -1.58
N LEU A 112 32.50 0.92 -2.13
CA LEU A 112 32.40 0.51 -3.54
C LEU A 112 32.32 1.68 -4.51
N VAL A 113 31.77 2.82 -4.12
CA VAL A 113 31.85 4.06 -4.93
C VAL A 113 33.33 4.43 -5.18
N ARG A 114 34.16 4.29 -4.16
CA ARG A 114 35.61 4.58 -4.23
C ARG A 114 36.40 3.45 -4.90
N ARG A 115 36.04 2.20 -4.66
CA ARG A 115 36.80 1.01 -5.09
C ARG A 115 35.88 -0.09 -5.65
N PRO A 116 35.28 0.11 -6.84
CA PRO A 116 34.25 -0.78 -7.38
C PRO A 116 34.75 -2.22 -7.68
N ASP A 117 36.05 -2.41 -7.92
CA ASP A 117 36.60 -3.72 -8.28
C ASP A 117 36.87 -4.66 -7.10
N ARG A 118 36.83 -4.13 -5.86
CA ARG A 118 37.22 -4.88 -4.66
C ARG A 118 36.15 -5.91 -4.28
N ARG A 119 36.41 -7.19 -4.59
CA ARG A 119 35.52 -8.33 -4.32
C ARG A 119 35.02 -8.40 -2.86
N ARG A 120 35.88 -8.10 -1.88
CA ARG A 120 35.51 -8.16 -0.45
C ARG A 120 34.29 -7.30 -0.10
N TRP A 121 34.14 -6.13 -0.71
CA TRP A 121 33.02 -5.24 -0.42
C TRP A 121 31.71 -5.73 -1.04
N TRP A 122 31.77 -6.38 -2.19
CA TRP A 122 30.62 -7.07 -2.78
C TRP A 122 30.16 -8.25 -1.93
N LEU A 123 31.10 -9.04 -1.40
CA LEU A 123 30.80 -10.12 -0.46
C LEU A 123 30.18 -9.59 0.83
N ALA A 124 30.72 -8.49 1.37
CA ALA A 124 30.17 -7.82 2.55
C ALA A 124 28.73 -7.32 2.31
N LEU A 125 28.47 -6.64 1.19
CA LEU A 125 27.10 -6.25 0.83
C LEU A 125 26.16 -7.45 0.78
N GLY A 126 26.56 -8.53 0.10
CA GLY A 126 25.76 -9.76 0.04
C GLY A 126 25.46 -10.34 1.43
N GLY A 127 26.47 -10.40 2.31
CA GLY A 127 26.29 -10.85 3.69
C GLY A 127 25.31 -9.99 4.48
N PHE A 128 25.44 -8.66 4.43
CA PHE A 128 24.51 -7.76 5.11
C PHE A 128 23.10 -7.79 4.53
N THR A 129 22.95 -7.97 3.21
CA THR A 129 21.65 -8.21 2.57
C THR A 129 20.97 -9.47 3.10
N LEU A 130 21.73 -10.58 3.26
CA LEU A 130 21.19 -11.81 3.84
C LEU A 130 20.77 -11.62 5.30
N VAL A 131 21.60 -10.93 6.11
CA VAL A 131 21.24 -10.59 7.50
C VAL A 131 19.98 -9.72 7.54
N LEU A 132 19.84 -8.76 6.63
CA LEU A 132 18.68 -7.88 6.57
C LEU A 132 17.40 -8.67 6.27
N GLY A 133 17.42 -9.54 5.25
CA GLY A 133 16.27 -10.38 4.87
C GLY A 133 15.92 -11.44 5.92
N ALA A 134 16.92 -12.17 6.41
CA ALA A 134 16.72 -13.19 7.44
C ALA A 134 16.27 -12.55 8.77
N GLY A 135 16.88 -11.45 9.17
CA GLY A 135 16.49 -10.70 10.38
C GLY A 135 15.06 -10.19 10.30
N SER A 136 14.55 -9.86 9.11
CA SER A 136 13.14 -9.49 8.92
C SER A 136 12.19 -10.63 9.29
N ALA A 137 12.52 -11.88 8.94
CA ALA A 137 11.73 -13.05 9.32
C ALA A 137 11.72 -13.31 10.83
N TRP A 138 12.77 -12.89 11.54
CA TRP A 138 12.82 -12.94 13.00
C TRP A 138 11.96 -11.87 13.69
N THR A 139 11.43 -10.91 12.93
CA THR A 139 10.49 -9.89 13.41
C THR A 139 9.04 -10.13 12.95
N SER A 140 8.75 -11.28 12.34
CA SER A 140 7.43 -11.67 11.85
C SER A 140 6.80 -12.79 12.69
N HIS A 141 5.58 -13.21 12.34
CA HIS A 141 4.91 -14.36 12.96
C HIS A 141 5.74 -15.65 12.90
N ALA A 142 6.63 -15.80 11.91
CA ALA A 142 7.46 -17.00 11.77
C ALA A 142 8.32 -17.25 13.02
N ALA A 143 8.85 -16.18 13.63
CA ALA A 143 9.66 -16.25 14.84
C ALA A 143 8.89 -16.74 16.08
N GLY A 144 7.58 -16.48 16.14
CA GLY A 144 6.72 -16.86 17.25
C GLY A 144 6.14 -18.27 17.16
N ARG A 145 6.38 -19.01 16.06
CA ARG A 145 5.82 -20.35 15.88
C ARG A 145 6.56 -21.40 16.70
N LEU A 146 5.79 -22.27 17.38
CA LEU A 146 6.29 -23.46 18.09
C LEU A 146 6.45 -24.68 17.17
N GLY A 147 5.75 -24.70 16.02
CA GLY A 147 5.80 -25.80 15.04
C GLY A 147 7.05 -25.78 14.15
N PRO A 148 6.93 -25.92 12.81
CA PRO A 148 8.08 -25.94 11.89
C PRO A 148 8.69 -24.55 11.70
N ARG A 149 9.11 -23.91 12.80
CA ARG A 149 9.65 -22.54 12.88
C ARG A 149 10.77 -22.31 11.88
N GLY A 150 11.71 -23.25 11.79
CA GLY A 150 12.84 -23.16 10.86
C GLY A 150 12.39 -23.03 9.40
N ALA A 151 11.45 -23.88 8.98
CA ALA A 151 10.91 -23.83 7.61
C ALA A 151 10.17 -22.51 7.34
N LEU A 152 9.37 -22.03 8.31
CA LEU A 152 8.65 -20.76 8.17
C LEU A 152 9.58 -19.55 8.13
N LEU A 153 10.66 -19.56 8.93
CA LEU A 153 11.70 -18.53 8.87
C LEU A 153 12.40 -18.51 7.51
N VAL A 154 12.70 -19.68 6.93
CA VAL A 154 13.30 -19.80 5.59
C VAL A 154 12.34 -19.30 4.52
N LEU A 155 11.08 -19.75 4.54
CA LEU A 155 10.07 -19.30 3.59
C LEU A 155 9.85 -17.79 3.67
N ASP A 156 9.74 -17.22 4.87
CA ASP A 156 9.59 -15.78 5.04
C ASP A 156 10.83 -15.01 4.58
N ALA A 157 12.04 -15.46 4.94
CA ALA A 157 13.28 -14.84 4.46
C ALA A 157 13.38 -14.87 2.92
N LEU A 158 13.07 -16.01 2.29
CA LEU A 158 13.03 -16.14 0.82
C LEU A 158 11.97 -15.22 0.21
N HIS A 159 10.78 -15.15 0.78
CA HIS A 159 9.70 -14.28 0.32
C HIS A 159 10.11 -12.80 0.38
N GLN A 160 10.71 -12.36 1.48
CA GLN A 160 11.16 -10.98 1.70
C GLN A 160 12.34 -10.61 0.79
N LEU A 161 13.33 -11.49 0.65
CA LEU A 161 14.47 -11.29 -0.26
C LEU A 161 13.99 -11.20 -1.71
N ALA A 162 13.11 -12.10 -2.13
CA ALA A 162 12.56 -12.12 -3.47
C ALA A 162 11.71 -10.87 -3.77
N ALA A 163 10.88 -10.43 -2.82
CA ALA A 163 10.13 -9.18 -2.92
C ALA A 163 11.08 -7.98 -3.09
N GLY A 164 12.18 -7.96 -2.32
CA GLY A 164 13.19 -6.92 -2.43
C GLY A 164 13.91 -6.91 -3.78
N VAL A 165 14.27 -8.07 -4.31
CA VAL A 165 14.91 -8.17 -5.63
C VAL A 165 14.00 -7.66 -6.74
N TRP A 166 12.73 -8.08 -6.75
CA TRP A 166 11.78 -7.69 -7.79
C TRP A 166 11.34 -6.23 -7.65
N ILE A 167 10.65 -5.89 -6.55
CA ILE A 167 10.06 -4.56 -6.36
C ILE A 167 11.15 -3.51 -6.15
N GLY A 168 12.15 -3.83 -5.33
CA GLY A 168 13.25 -2.93 -5.03
C GLY A 168 14.20 -2.70 -6.18
N GLY A 169 14.29 -3.62 -7.14
CA GLY A 169 15.11 -3.45 -8.34
C GLY A 169 14.54 -2.45 -9.36
N LEU A 170 13.22 -2.24 -9.37
CA LEU A 170 12.52 -1.30 -10.26
C LEU A 170 13.03 0.15 -10.15
N PRO A 171 13.18 0.77 -8.96
CA PRO A 171 13.72 2.12 -8.87
C PRO A 171 15.19 2.20 -9.30
N HIS A 172 15.99 1.14 -9.10
CA HIS A 172 17.37 1.09 -9.64
C HIS A 172 17.39 1.05 -11.17
N LEU A 173 16.46 0.30 -11.78
CA LEU A 173 16.26 0.34 -13.22
C LEU A 173 15.87 1.74 -13.71
N MET A 174 14.98 2.44 -13.00
CA MET A 174 14.55 3.80 -13.37
C MET A 174 15.70 4.81 -13.33
N ILE A 175 16.52 4.81 -12.28
CA ILE A 175 17.60 5.80 -12.12
C ILE A 175 18.85 5.48 -12.95
N SER A 176 19.09 4.20 -13.25
CA SER A 176 20.18 3.77 -14.13
C SER A 176 19.94 4.18 -15.59
N GLY A 177 18.72 4.58 -15.92
CA GLY A 177 18.30 5.06 -17.22
C GLY A 177 18.37 6.57 -17.50
N ALA A 178 19.06 7.36 -16.68
CA ALA A 178 19.05 8.83 -16.80
C ALA A 178 20.41 9.35 -17.26
N PRO A 179 20.52 9.84 -18.52
CA PRO A 179 19.88 11.10 -18.91
C PRO A 179 18.76 10.97 -19.95
N ARG A 180 17.93 12.01 -20.09
CA ARG A 180 16.78 12.15 -21.03
C ARG A 180 17.05 11.75 -22.49
N ALA A 181 18.31 11.59 -22.90
CA ALA A 181 18.75 11.23 -24.26
C ALA A 181 19.47 9.87 -24.37
N ALA A 182 19.96 9.25 -23.29
CA ALA A 182 20.65 7.96 -23.38
C ALA A 182 19.64 6.87 -23.14
N ALA A 183 19.51 5.88 -24.03
CA ALA A 183 18.54 4.80 -23.91
C ALA A 183 18.97 3.67 -22.95
N ALA A 184 18.00 2.87 -22.53
CA ALA A 184 18.25 1.65 -21.78
C ALA A 184 18.67 0.61 -22.80
N SER A 185 19.84 -0.01 -22.60
CA SER A 185 20.24 -1.11 -23.46
C SER A 185 19.26 -2.27 -23.27
N ALA A 186 18.84 -2.88 -24.38
CA ALA A 186 18.01 -4.10 -24.34
C ALA A 186 18.64 -5.20 -23.47
N ALA A 187 19.98 -5.27 -23.40
CA ALA A 187 20.71 -6.20 -22.54
C ALA A 187 20.43 -5.99 -21.04
N LEU A 188 20.45 -4.74 -20.56
CA LEU A 188 20.14 -4.42 -19.16
C LEU A 188 18.69 -4.79 -18.83
N LEU A 189 17.76 -4.49 -19.74
CA LEU A 189 16.34 -4.82 -19.58
C LEU A 189 16.11 -6.33 -19.55
N LYS A 190 16.68 -7.09 -20.48
CA LYS A 190 16.60 -8.55 -20.53
C LYS A 190 17.24 -9.19 -19.29
N GLY A 191 18.38 -8.65 -18.84
CA GLY A 191 19.05 -9.09 -17.61
C GLY A 191 18.18 -8.90 -16.37
N PHE A 192 17.67 -7.68 -16.16
CA PHE A 192 16.78 -7.39 -15.04
C PHE A 192 15.48 -8.20 -15.12
N SER A 193 14.89 -8.34 -16.31
CA SER A 193 13.67 -9.12 -16.53
C SER A 193 13.86 -10.61 -16.15
N THR A 194 15.05 -11.17 -16.39
CA THR A 194 15.40 -12.54 -15.96
C THR A 194 15.50 -12.65 -14.44
N VAL A 195 16.22 -11.73 -13.81
CA VAL A 195 16.37 -11.68 -12.34
C VAL A 195 15.01 -11.52 -11.65
N SER A 196 14.17 -10.61 -12.17
CA SER A 196 12.81 -10.39 -11.67
C SER A 196 11.93 -11.62 -11.82
N ALA A 197 12.02 -12.37 -12.93
CA ALA A 197 11.25 -13.60 -13.11
C ALA A 197 11.59 -14.69 -12.07
N VAL A 198 12.89 -14.88 -11.78
CA VAL A 198 13.35 -15.83 -10.75
C VAL A 198 12.89 -15.38 -9.35
N ALA A 199 12.99 -14.07 -9.07
CA ALA A 199 12.50 -13.50 -7.83
C ALA A 199 10.98 -13.69 -7.68
N VAL A 200 10.19 -13.42 -8.71
CA VAL A 200 8.74 -13.65 -8.72
C VAL A 200 8.40 -15.12 -8.43
N ALA A 201 9.05 -16.07 -9.11
CA ALA A 201 8.81 -17.50 -8.87
C ALA A 201 9.12 -17.90 -7.42
N THR A 202 10.23 -17.40 -6.87
CA THR A 202 10.62 -17.62 -5.47
C THR A 202 9.60 -17.01 -4.50
N LEU A 203 9.17 -15.77 -4.77
CA LEU A 203 8.18 -15.03 -3.98
C LEU A 203 6.85 -15.77 -3.93
N VAL A 204 6.32 -16.20 -5.08
CA VAL A 204 5.04 -16.89 -5.17
C VAL A 204 5.10 -18.24 -4.46
N THR A 205 6.16 -19.01 -4.67
CA THR A 205 6.34 -20.32 -4.02
C THR A 205 6.43 -20.19 -2.51
N ALA A 206 7.28 -19.27 -2.02
CA ALA A 206 7.45 -19.03 -0.60
C ALA A 206 6.17 -18.46 0.04
N GLY A 207 5.49 -17.54 -0.64
CA GLY A 207 4.23 -16.95 -0.21
C GLY A 207 3.11 -18.00 -0.14
N GLY A 208 3.04 -18.91 -1.11
CA GLY A 208 2.12 -20.05 -1.08
C GLY A 208 2.35 -20.93 0.14
N GLY A 209 3.61 -21.30 0.43
CA GLY A 209 3.96 -22.08 1.63
C GLY A 209 3.58 -21.40 2.94
N LEU A 210 3.79 -20.08 3.04
CA LEU A 210 3.37 -19.28 4.21
C LEU A 210 1.85 -19.23 4.34
N THR A 211 1.12 -18.99 3.24
CA THR A 211 -0.35 -18.96 3.24
C THR A 211 -0.94 -20.29 3.70
N LEU A 212 -0.45 -21.42 3.16
CA LEU A 212 -0.87 -22.76 3.58
C LEU A 212 -0.59 -23.04 5.06
N SER A 213 0.41 -22.38 5.64
CA SER A 213 0.79 -22.55 7.04
C SER A 213 0.01 -21.65 8.01
N TYR A 214 -0.50 -20.51 7.52
CA TYR A 214 -1.17 -19.47 8.33
C TYR A 214 -2.68 -19.39 8.12
N VAL A 215 -3.20 -20.00 7.05
CA VAL A 215 -4.62 -20.07 6.74
C VAL A 215 -5.02 -21.54 6.66
N ASP A 216 -5.79 -22.02 7.62
CA ASP A 216 -6.08 -23.46 7.81
C ASP A 216 -7.34 -23.95 7.06
N SER A 217 -8.16 -23.04 6.52
CA SER A 217 -9.45 -23.37 5.92
C SER A 217 -10.00 -22.22 5.07
N PRO A 218 -10.92 -22.49 4.13
CA PRO A 218 -11.64 -21.43 3.40
C PRO A 218 -12.42 -20.48 4.33
N ARG A 219 -12.91 -21.00 5.46
CA ARG A 219 -13.57 -20.18 6.49
C ARG A 219 -12.58 -19.23 7.15
N ALA A 220 -11.36 -19.65 7.45
CA ALA A 220 -10.34 -18.75 7.98
C ALA A 220 -9.91 -17.70 6.95
N LEU A 221 -9.87 -18.07 5.66
CA LEU A 221 -9.56 -17.15 4.57
C LEU A 221 -10.62 -16.05 4.40
N LEU A 222 -11.90 -16.40 4.54
CA LEU A 222 -13.03 -15.48 4.31
C LEU A 222 -13.65 -14.91 5.58
N GLY A 223 -13.28 -15.40 6.76
CA GLY A 223 -13.90 -15.06 8.05
C GLY A 223 -12.94 -14.39 9.04
N THR A 224 -11.78 -13.90 8.57
CA THR A 224 -10.78 -13.19 9.38
C THR A 224 -10.15 -12.04 8.60
N SER A 225 -9.74 -10.97 9.30
CA SER A 225 -9.02 -9.84 8.71
C SER A 225 -7.73 -10.28 8.02
N TYR A 226 -6.98 -11.19 8.66
CA TYR A 226 -5.77 -11.75 8.07
C TYR A 226 -6.06 -12.44 6.73
N GLY A 227 -7.10 -13.27 6.67
CA GLY A 227 -7.49 -14.00 5.47
C GLY A 227 -7.90 -13.06 4.31
N VAL A 228 -8.75 -12.07 4.59
CA VAL A 228 -9.19 -11.12 3.55
C VAL A 228 -8.05 -10.21 3.09
N MET A 229 -7.10 -9.85 3.96
CA MET A 229 -5.89 -9.13 3.54
C MET A 229 -4.95 -9.98 2.70
N VAL A 230 -4.86 -11.29 2.96
CA VAL A 230 -4.17 -12.21 2.04
C VAL A 230 -4.85 -12.20 0.66
N LEU A 231 -6.18 -12.22 0.60
CA LEU A 231 -6.91 -12.10 -0.66
C LEU A 231 -6.66 -10.76 -1.37
N ALA A 232 -6.69 -9.65 -0.64
CA ALA A 232 -6.37 -8.33 -1.17
C ALA A 232 -4.95 -8.30 -1.75
N LYS A 233 -3.97 -8.84 -1.01
CA LYS A 233 -2.58 -8.97 -1.46
C LYS A 233 -2.48 -9.83 -2.72
N ILE A 234 -3.20 -10.95 -2.80
CA ILE A 234 -3.26 -11.81 -3.99
C ILE A 234 -3.87 -11.08 -5.18
N ALA A 235 -4.96 -10.32 -4.99
CA ALA A 235 -5.61 -9.56 -6.05
C ALA A 235 -4.67 -8.47 -6.63
N VAL A 236 -4.03 -7.69 -5.75
CA VAL A 236 -3.05 -6.66 -6.16
C VAL A 236 -1.83 -7.30 -6.81
N LEU A 237 -1.31 -8.41 -6.24
CA LEU A 237 -0.21 -9.17 -6.83
C LEU A 237 -0.58 -9.73 -8.21
N GLY A 238 -1.81 -10.22 -8.41
CA GLY A 238 -2.29 -10.69 -9.71
C GLY A 238 -2.24 -9.60 -10.78
N GLY A 239 -2.69 -8.38 -10.44
CA GLY A 239 -2.54 -7.21 -11.31
C GLY A 239 -1.08 -6.87 -11.61
N LEU A 240 -0.22 -6.94 -10.59
CA LEU A 240 1.21 -6.70 -10.74
C LEU A 240 1.92 -7.76 -11.60
N LEU A 241 1.55 -9.04 -11.45
CA LEU A 241 2.04 -10.15 -12.27
C LEU A 241 1.58 -10.03 -13.72
N PHE A 242 0.35 -9.58 -13.96
CA PHE A 242 -0.14 -9.29 -15.31
C PHE A 242 0.70 -8.21 -16.00
N LEU A 243 0.94 -7.09 -15.32
CA LEU A 243 1.81 -6.02 -15.83
C LEU A 243 3.25 -6.51 -16.03
N GLY A 244 3.80 -7.22 -15.06
CA GLY A 244 5.14 -7.80 -15.11
C GLY A 244 5.31 -8.80 -16.26
N ALA A 245 4.30 -9.64 -16.51
CA ALA A 245 4.29 -10.58 -17.63
C ALA A 245 4.21 -9.85 -18.98
N ALA A 246 3.32 -8.86 -19.11
CA ALA A 246 3.23 -8.03 -20.31
C ALA A 246 4.57 -7.34 -20.62
N ASN A 247 5.23 -6.80 -19.60
CA ASN A 247 6.56 -6.19 -19.73
C ASN A 247 7.66 -7.21 -20.01
N PHE A 248 7.62 -8.39 -19.39
CA PHE A 248 8.55 -9.48 -19.68
C PHE A 248 8.52 -9.86 -21.17
N PHE A 249 7.33 -10.13 -21.72
CA PHE A 249 7.20 -10.47 -23.13
C PHE A 249 7.58 -9.32 -24.06
N ALA A 250 7.23 -8.08 -23.70
CA ALA A 250 7.64 -6.90 -24.46
C ALA A 250 9.17 -6.75 -24.51
N VAL A 251 9.84 -6.93 -23.37
CA VAL A 251 11.31 -6.86 -23.27
C VAL A 251 11.99 -8.00 -24.03
N ARG A 252 11.43 -9.22 -24.01
CA ARG A 252 11.98 -10.37 -24.74
C ARG A 252 11.91 -10.22 -26.26
N ARG A 253 10.92 -9.48 -26.77
CA ARG A 253 10.76 -9.19 -28.20
C ARG A 253 11.70 -8.10 -28.71
N LEU A 254 12.42 -7.40 -27.82
CA LEU A 254 13.36 -6.36 -28.25
C LEU A 254 14.53 -6.97 -29.03
N PRO A 255 14.86 -6.43 -30.23
CA PRO A 255 16.07 -6.79 -30.94
C PRO A 255 17.32 -6.54 -30.07
N GLU A 256 18.33 -7.38 -30.26
CA GLU A 256 19.63 -7.14 -29.62
C GLU A 256 20.23 -5.83 -30.12
N GLY A 257 20.84 -5.05 -29.22
CA GLY A 257 21.36 -3.71 -29.54
C GLY A 257 20.32 -2.59 -29.64
N SER A 258 19.03 -2.87 -29.45
CA SER A 258 18.01 -1.82 -29.47
C SER A 258 18.04 -0.92 -28.24
N ASP A 259 17.81 0.37 -28.51
CA ASP A 259 17.72 1.43 -27.54
C ASP A 259 16.24 1.71 -27.22
N VAL A 260 15.83 1.46 -25.98
CA VAL A 260 14.45 1.67 -25.54
C VAL A 260 14.28 3.05 -24.92
N SER A 261 13.25 3.77 -25.39
CA SER A 261 12.86 5.05 -24.79
C SER A 261 12.58 4.90 -23.29
N HIS A 262 13.39 5.58 -22.48
CA HIS A 262 13.21 5.63 -21.03
C HIS A 262 11.84 6.14 -20.61
N ALA A 263 11.25 7.05 -21.38
CA ALA A 263 9.93 7.58 -21.06
C ALA A 263 8.87 6.47 -21.09
N ARG A 264 8.95 5.52 -22.05
CA ARG A 264 8.00 4.40 -22.13
C ARG A 264 8.22 3.42 -20.97
N LEU A 265 9.47 3.03 -20.72
CA LEU A 265 9.84 2.15 -19.60
C LEU A 265 9.38 2.73 -18.25
N ARG A 266 9.69 4.00 -17.99
CA ARG A 266 9.42 4.66 -16.73
C ARG A 266 7.93 4.64 -16.36
N ARG A 267 7.04 4.79 -17.34
CA ARG A 267 5.58 4.88 -17.10
C ARG A 267 4.99 3.57 -16.57
N PHE A 268 5.44 2.43 -17.07
CA PHE A 268 4.99 1.12 -16.58
C PHE A 268 5.68 0.76 -15.27
N VAL A 269 6.98 1.04 -15.16
CA VAL A 269 7.74 0.77 -13.93
C VAL A 269 7.24 1.61 -12.76
N GLU A 270 6.77 2.84 -12.98
CA GLU A 270 6.12 3.68 -11.95
C GLU A 270 4.91 2.99 -11.32
N VAL A 271 4.06 2.35 -12.15
CA VAL A 271 2.86 1.66 -11.69
C VAL A 271 3.21 0.34 -11.01
N GLU A 272 4.12 -0.45 -11.58
CA GLU A 272 4.59 -1.68 -10.94
C GLU A 272 5.21 -1.40 -9.57
N PHE A 273 6.05 -0.37 -9.49
CA PHE A 273 6.67 0.03 -8.24
C PHE A 273 5.62 0.53 -7.24
N GLY A 274 4.69 1.37 -7.67
CA GLY A 274 3.62 1.88 -6.82
C GLY A 274 2.69 0.79 -6.27
N LEU A 275 2.25 -0.16 -7.10
CA LEU A 275 1.52 -1.35 -6.66
C LEU A 275 2.37 -2.22 -5.73
N GLY A 276 3.66 -2.36 -6.02
CA GLY A 276 4.63 -3.04 -5.16
C GLY A 276 4.72 -2.41 -3.77
N LEU A 277 4.79 -1.08 -3.68
CA LEU A 277 4.77 -0.35 -2.41
C LEU A 277 3.46 -0.63 -1.65
N THR A 278 2.30 -0.55 -2.31
CA THR A 278 1.02 -0.90 -1.70
C THR A 278 1.05 -2.31 -1.11
N VAL A 279 1.54 -3.31 -1.86
CA VAL A 279 1.66 -4.69 -1.37
C VAL A 279 2.58 -4.80 -0.15
N LEU A 280 3.67 -4.03 -0.08
CA LEU A 280 4.55 -3.99 1.08
C LEU A 280 3.88 -3.37 2.30
N PHE A 281 3.07 -2.32 2.12
CA PHE A 281 2.28 -1.75 3.21
C PHE A 281 1.16 -2.70 3.68
N VAL A 282 0.47 -3.38 2.76
CA VAL A 282 -0.49 -4.45 3.11
C VAL A 282 0.21 -5.58 3.87
N ALA A 283 1.43 -5.94 3.47
CA ALA A 283 2.23 -6.92 4.20
C ALA A 283 2.61 -6.43 5.61
N ALA A 284 2.88 -5.14 5.80
CA ALA A 284 3.09 -4.58 7.13
C ALA A 284 1.83 -4.69 8.00
N SER A 285 0.66 -4.38 7.45
CA SER A 285 -0.63 -4.53 8.15
C SER A 285 -0.95 -6.00 8.51
N LEU A 286 -0.62 -6.95 7.61
CA LEU A 286 -0.73 -8.38 7.93
C LEU A 286 0.10 -8.81 9.14
N THR A 287 1.25 -8.18 9.39
CA THR A 287 2.09 -8.52 10.57
C THR A 287 1.54 -7.99 11.89
N SER A 288 0.59 -7.06 11.87
CA SER A 288 -0.14 -6.59 13.05
C SER A 288 -1.43 -7.37 13.32
N LEU A 289 -1.86 -8.22 12.39
CA LEU A 289 -3.04 -9.05 12.54
C LEU A 289 -2.66 -10.45 13.05
N PRO A 290 -3.48 -11.09 13.93
CA PRO A 290 -3.27 -12.48 14.27
C PRO A 290 -3.42 -13.35 13.01
N PRO A 291 -2.52 -14.31 12.74
CA PRO A 291 -2.67 -15.22 11.62
C PRO A 291 -4.03 -15.93 11.66
N ALA A 292 -4.65 -16.14 10.50
CA ALA A 292 -6.03 -16.65 10.44
C ALA A 292 -6.23 -17.98 11.18
N ARG A 293 -5.23 -18.86 11.17
CA ARG A 293 -5.23 -20.13 11.91
C ARG A 293 -5.28 -19.96 13.44
N ASP A 294 -4.84 -18.83 13.97
CA ASP A 294 -4.76 -18.55 15.41
C ASP A 294 -6.06 -17.88 15.93
N VAL A 295 -6.83 -17.25 15.05
CA VAL A 295 -8.19 -16.78 15.36
C VAL A 295 -9.13 -17.98 15.24
N VAL A 296 -9.58 -18.59 16.35
CA VAL A 296 -10.49 -19.77 16.28
C VAL A 296 -11.91 -19.42 16.72
N ALA A 297 -12.06 -18.88 17.93
CA ALA A 297 -13.37 -18.54 18.51
C ALA A 297 -14.04 -17.35 17.82
N GLU A 298 -13.27 -16.36 17.39
CA GLU A 298 -13.76 -15.10 16.81
C GLU A 298 -13.79 -15.12 15.27
N ARG A 299 -13.79 -16.31 14.64
CA ARG A 299 -13.99 -16.40 13.19
C ARG A 299 -15.43 -16.13 12.83
N ALA A 300 -15.66 -15.15 11.95
CA ALA A 300 -16.96 -14.96 11.34
C ALA A 300 -17.39 -16.23 10.57
N SER A 301 -18.68 -16.51 10.61
CA SER A 301 -19.31 -17.49 9.73
C SER A 301 -19.45 -16.93 8.32
N LEU A 302 -19.49 -17.81 7.33
CA LEU A 302 -19.74 -17.39 5.95
C LEU A 302 -21.11 -16.75 5.77
N ALA A 303 -22.09 -17.10 6.62
CA ALA A 303 -23.40 -16.47 6.63
C ALA A 303 -23.31 -15.00 7.11
N GLU A 304 -22.61 -14.72 8.22
CA GLU A 304 -22.37 -13.35 8.68
C GLU A 304 -21.65 -12.50 7.62
N VAL A 305 -20.69 -13.09 6.90
CA VAL A 305 -20.01 -12.41 5.78
C VAL A 305 -20.95 -12.19 4.60
N ALA A 306 -21.72 -13.21 4.19
CA ALA A 306 -22.65 -13.11 3.08
C ALA A 306 -23.74 -12.05 3.32
N VAL A 307 -24.18 -11.90 4.57
CA VAL A 307 -25.11 -10.85 4.98
C VAL A 307 -24.59 -9.47 4.59
N ARG A 308 -23.28 -9.19 4.76
CA ARG A 308 -22.63 -7.91 4.39
C ARG A 308 -22.69 -7.60 2.89
N PHE A 309 -22.74 -8.62 2.04
CA PHE A 309 -22.77 -8.48 0.58
C PHE A 309 -24.14 -8.78 -0.03
N THR A 310 -25.16 -9.07 0.79
CA THR A 310 -26.51 -9.31 0.30
C THR A 310 -27.12 -7.99 -0.16
N PRO A 311 -27.44 -7.82 -1.45
CA PRO A 311 -27.99 -6.57 -1.95
C PRO A 311 -29.31 -6.24 -1.25
N ARG A 312 -29.43 -5.00 -0.78
CA ARG A 312 -30.68 -4.43 -0.28
C ARG A 312 -30.88 -3.06 -0.90
N TRP A 313 -32.11 -2.59 -0.97
CA TRP A 313 -32.35 -1.20 -1.35
C TRP A 313 -31.67 -0.26 -0.33
N PRO A 314 -31.01 0.81 -0.80
CA PRO A 314 -30.37 1.77 0.09
C PRO A 314 -31.41 2.39 1.02
N ALA A 315 -31.04 2.54 2.28
CA ALA A 315 -31.84 3.20 3.30
C ALA A 315 -32.14 4.64 2.85
N LEU A 316 -33.43 4.94 2.71
CA LEU A 316 -33.94 6.28 2.38
C LEU A 316 -34.33 7.08 3.65
N THR A 317 -34.30 6.42 4.80
CA THR A 317 -34.58 7.00 6.11
C THR A 317 -33.42 6.70 7.06
N SER A 318 -33.21 7.60 8.02
CA SER A 318 -32.16 7.49 9.04
C SER A 318 -32.81 7.50 10.43
N PRO A 319 -32.19 6.85 11.43
CA PRO A 319 -32.57 7.02 12.84
C PRO A 319 -32.51 8.49 13.28
N ARG A 320 -33.25 8.84 14.34
CA ARG A 320 -33.18 10.17 14.96
C ARG A 320 -31.99 10.22 15.91
N ILE A 321 -31.49 11.43 16.16
CA ILE A 321 -30.36 11.67 17.06
C ILE A 321 -30.66 11.19 18.48
N ALA A 322 -31.89 11.41 18.94
CA ALA A 322 -32.36 10.93 20.25
C ALA A 322 -32.40 9.40 20.38
N ASP A 323 -32.30 8.65 19.28
CA ASP A 323 -32.25 7.18 19.31
C ASP A 323 -30.78 6.66 19.45
N MET A 324 -29.79 7.55 19.47
CA MET A 324 -28.35 7.24 19.55
C MET A 324 -27.74 7.80 20.85
N PRO A 325 -26.71 7.14 21.42
CA PRO A 325 -26.05 7.59 22.65
C PRO A 325 -25.06 8.74 22.38
N VAL A 326 -25.51 9.84 21.77
CA VAL A 326 -24.62 10.95 21.36
C VAL A 326 -23.94 11.67 22.52
N ASP A 327 -24.49 11.54 23.72
CA ASP A 327 -23.97 12.14 24.95
C ASP A 327 -22.89 11.28 25.64
N ASP A 328 -22.76 9.98 25.28
CA ASP A 328 -21.73 9.08 25.78
C ASP A 328 -20.91 8.48 24.63
N ARG A 329 -19.70 8.98 24.46
CA ARG A 329 -18.80 8.55 23.39
C ARG A 329 -18.17 7.19 23.62
N ASN A 330 -18.17 6.71 24.85
CA ASN A 330 -17.67 5.39 25.18
C ASN A 330 -18.78 4.34 25.13
N ALA A 331 -20.02 4.75 24.81
CA ALA A 331 -21.13 3.84 24.64
C ALA A 331 -20.82 2.84 23.51
N PRO A 332 -21.13 1.55 23.71
CA PRO A 332 -21.04 0.57 22.64
C PRO A 332 -21.90 0.95 21.43
N ARG A 333 -21.44 0.66 20.21
CA ARG A 333 -22.19 0.90 18.98
C ARG A 333 -23.55 0.21 19.02
N THR A 334 -24.61 0.99 18.90
CA THR A 334 -26.01 0.52 18.89
C THR A 334 -26.48 0.17 17.48
N ALA A 335 -27.69 -0.41 17.35
CA ALA A 335 -28.33 -0.60 16.05
C ALA A 335 -28.64 0.74 15.35
N ALA A 336 -28.95 1.80 16.13
CA ALA A 336 -29.17 3.13 15.59
C ALA A 336 -27.88 3.73 15.01
N ASP A 337 -26.73 3.57 15.68
CA ASP A 337 -25.42 4.02 15.15
C ASP A 337 -25.08 3.32 13.84
N ARG A 338 -25.33 2.00 13.76
CA ARG A 338 -25.14 1.22 12.53
C ARG A 338 -26.05 1.70 11.40
N ALA A 339 -27.33 1.90 11.66
CA ALA A 339 -28.27 2.39 10.66
C ALA A 339 -27.97 3.84 10.22
N TRP A 340 -27.48 4.70 11.12
CA TRP A 340 -26.99 6.04 10.79
C TRP A 340 -25.80 6.00 9.84
N SER A 341 -24.82 5.16 10.17
CA SER A 341 -23.63 4.89 9.36
C SER A 341 -24.00 4.33 7.98
N GLU A 342 -24.87 3.32 7.91
CA GLU A 342 -25.34 2.73 6.66
C GLU A 342 -26.03 3.75 5.75
N PHE A 343 -26.94 4.58 6.30
CA PHE A 343 -27.55 5.67 5.54
C PHE A 343 -26.50 6.64 4.98
N ASN A 344 -25.51 7.01 5.80
CA ASN A 344 -24.43 7.90 5.37
C ASN A 344 -23.61 7.29 4.22
N HIS A 345 -23.30 6.00 4.28
CA HIS A 345 -22.62 5.28 3.20
C HIS A 345 -23.46 5.23 1.92
N HIS A 346 -24.77 4.96 2.00
CA HIS A 346 -25.62 4.93 0.82
C HIS A 346 -25.72 6.29 0.12
N VAL A 347 -25.93 7.38 0.89
CA VAL A 347 -26.02 8.73 0.32
C VAL A 347 -24.69 9.17 -0.27
N ALA A 348 -23.57 8.94 0.44
CA ALA A 348 -22.25 9.15 -0.13
C ALA A 348 -22.03 8.32 -1.40
N GLY A 349 -22.53 7.08 -1.40
CA GLY A 349 -22.53 6.17 -2.53
C GLY A 349 -23.24 6.74 -3.76
N PHE A 350 -24.39 7.41 -3.61
CA PHE A 350 -25.06 8.07 -4.74
C PHE A 350 -24.22 9.19 -5.35
N PHE A 351 -23.54 9.99 -4.53
CA PHE A 351 -22.62 11.02 -5.04
C PHE A 351 -21.44 10.38 -5.80
N VAL A 352 -20.81 9.36 -5.22
CA VAL A 352 -19.67 8.66 -5.85
C VAL A 352 -20.08 7.91 -7.12
N LEU A 353 -21.24 7.27 -7.11
CA LEU A 353 -21.81 6.60 -8.28
C LEU A 353 -22.08 7.62 -9.40
N GLY A 354 -22.67 8.77 -9.08
CA GLY A 354 -22.87 9.85 -10.04
C GLY A 354 -21.56 10.37 -10.61
N MET A 355 -20.54 10.58 -9.77
CA MET A 355 -19.20 10.96 -10.22
C MET A 355 -18.59 9.94 -11.19
N GLY A 356 -18.67 8.65 -10.86
CA GLY A 356 -18.20 7.55 -11.71
C GLY A 356 -18.95 7.47 -13.04
N CYS A 357 -20.29 7.51 -13.02
CA CYS A 357 -21.13 7.48 -14.22
C CYS A 357 -20.82 8.66 -15.16
N LEU A 358 -20.68 9.87 -14.61
CA LEU A 358 -20.28 11.04 -15.40
C LEU A 358 -18.85 10.90 -15.95
N ALA A 359 -17.93 10.32 -15.18
CA ALA A 359 -16.59 10.03 -15.66
C ALA A 359 -16.59 9.02 -16.82
N VAL A 360 -17.43 7.97 -16.75
CA VAL A 360 -17.64 7.01 -17.85
C VAL A 360 -18.21 7.71 -19.07
N LEU A 361 -19.26 8.51 -18.91
CA LEU A 361 -19.87 9.29 -19.99
C LEU A 361 -18.85 10.24 -20.64
N ASN A 362 -18.05 10.94 -19.83
CA ASN A 362 -17.00 11.81 -20.35
C ASN A 362 -15.93 11.03 -21.14
N ALA A 363 -15.57 9.83 -20.70
CA ALA A 363 -14.60 8.97 -21.38
C ALA A 363 -15.07 8.47 -22.76
N THR A 364 -16.37 8.51 -23.06
CA THR A 364 -16.90 8.18 -24.40
C THR A 364 -16.59 9.25 -25.45
N GLY A 365 -16.35 10.49 -25.03
CA GLY A 365 -16.24 11.66 -25.92
C GLY A 365 -17.59 12.22 -26.39
N CYS A 366 -18.70 11.50 -26.22
CA CYS A 366 -20.04 11.93 -26.64
C CYS A 366 -20.71 12.92 -25.67
N ALA A 367 -20.25 12.96 -24.40
CA ALA A 367 -20.78 13.82 -23.36
C ALA A 367 -19.68 14.73 -22.78
N PRO A 368 -19.24 15.78 -23.51
CA PRO A 368 -18.17 16.67 -23.04
C PRO A 368 -18.56 17.45 -21.79
N TRP A 369 -19.85 17.74 -21.59
CA TRP A 369 -20.38 18.40 -20.39
C TRP A 369 -20.15 17.57 -19.11
N ALA A 370 -20.02 16.24 -19.22
CA ALA A 370 -19.80 15.36 -18.07
C ALA A 370 -18.40 15.53 -17.43
N ARG A 371 -17.50 16.32 -18.05
CA ARG A 371 -16.19 16.70 -17.45
C ARG A 371 -16.32 17.45 -16.12
N HIS A 372 -17.51 17.97 -15.81
CA HIS A 372 -17.80 18.73 -14.60
C HIS A 372 -18.17 17.87 -13.38
N TRP A 373 -18.11 16.54 -13.49
CA TRP A 373 -18.36 15.62 -12.38
C TRP A 373 -17.65 15.94 -11.05
N PRO A 374 -16.44 16.54 -10.99
CA PRO A 374 -15.81 16.83 -9.69
C PRO A 374 -16.61 17.82 -8.83
N LEU A 375 -17.54 18.60 -9.40
CA LEU A 375 -18.41 19.48 -8.63
C LEU A 375 -19.35 18.71 -7.70
N MET A 376 -19.61 17.42 -7.95
CA MET A 376 -20.39 16.58 -7.04
C MET A 376 -19.69 16.39 -5.67
N PHE A 377 -18.37 16.59 -5.58
CA PHE A 377 -17.68 16.63 -4.30
C PHE A 377 -18.19 17.76 -3.41
N LEU A 378 -18.71 18.86 -3.95
CA LEU A 378 -19.30 19.95 -3.16
C LEU A 378 -20.60 19.50 -2.50
N GLY A 379 -21.43 18.74 -3.22
CA GLY A 379 -22.65 18.14 -2.68
C GLY A 379 -22.32 17.11 -1.59
N LEU A 380 -21.34 16.23 -1.85
CA LEU A 380 -20.85 15.28 -0.87
C LEU A 380 -20.28 15.97 0.37
N ALA A 381 -19.47 17.02 0.21
CA ALA A 381 -18.91 17.79 1.32
C ALA A 381 -20.00 18.48 2.15
N GLY A 382 -21.01 19.06 1.50
CA GLY A 382 -22.17 19.64 2.19
C GLY A 382 -22.93 18.58 2.99
N PHE A 383 -23.15 17.39 2.42
CA PHE A 383 -23.75 16.27 3.12
C PHE A 383 -22.92 15.84 4.34
N LEU A 384 -21.61 15.64 4.17
CA LEU A 384 -20.70 15.24 5.25
C LEU A 384 -20.64 16.30 6.35
N LEU A 385 -20.60 17.59 6.02
CA LEU A 385 -20.62 18.69 7.00
C LEU A 385 -21.82 18.61 7.95
N ILE A 386 -22.96 18.17 7.43
CA ILE A 386 -24.21 18.11 8.20
C ILE A 386 -24.28 16.81 9.02
N ARG A 387 -23.82 15.68 8.46
CA ARG A 387 -24.20 14.33 8.93
C ARG A 387 -23.08 13.50 9.53
N ILE A 388 -21.81 13.87 9.34
CA ILE A 388 -20.69 13.01 9.73
C ILE A 388 -20.61 12.81 11.26
N ASP A 389 -20.98 13.83 12.03
CA ASP A 389 -20.94 13.85 13.49
C ASP A 389 -22.36 14.05 14.06
N PRO A 390 -23.08 12.99 14.47
CA PRO A 390 -24.45 13.13 14.97
C PRO A 390 -24.56 13.93 16.27
N GLY A 391 -23.52 13.91 17.11
CA GLY A 391 -23.46 14.65 18.38
C GLY A 391 -23.02 16.11 18.25
N ALA A 392 -22.59 16.55 17.07
CA ALA A 392 -22.08 17.90 16.83
C ALA A 392 -22.99 18.74 15.94
N TRP A 393 -22.85 20.06 16.02
CA TRP A 393 -23.43 21.00 15.08
C TRP A 393 -23.23 20.56 13.61
N PRO A 394 -24.23 20.69 12.72
CA PRO A 394 -25.50 21.40 12.91
C PRO A 394 -26.64 20.56 13.49
N LEU A 395 -26.43 19.26 13.69
CA LEU A 395 -27.51 18.33 14.04
C LEU A 395 -27.58 18.04 15.55
N GLY A 396 -26.42 17.82 16.17
CA GLY A 396 -26.33 17.41 17.57
C GLY A 396 -26.31 18.55 18.58
N PRO A 397 -26.31 18.22 19.88
CA PRO A 397 -26.39 19.19 20.97
C PRO A 397 -25.13 20.05 21.13
N LEU A 398 -23.95 19.57 20.72
CA LEU A 398 -22.69 20.31 20.88
C LEU A 398 -22.61 21.50 19.91
N GLY A 399 -22.24 22.67 20.44
CA GLY A 399 -22.04 23.87 19.64
C GLY A 399 -20.87 23.75 18.65
N PHE A 400 -20.83 24.61 17.63
CA PHE A 400 -19.78 24.55 16.59
C PHE A 400 -18.36 24.61 17.18
N TRP A 401 -18.05 25.62 17.98
CA TRP A 401 -16.70 25.80 18.56
C TRP A 401 -16.37 24.77 19.64
N GLU A 402 -17.37 24.36 20.41
CA GLU A 402 -17.23 23.31 21.42
C GLU A 402 -16.89 21.97 20.76
N SER A 403 -17.59 21.62 19.68
CA SER A 403 -17.35 20.38 18.95
C SER A 403 -15.93 20.30 18.36
N MET A 404 -15.33 21.44 18.01
CA MET A 404 -13.97 21.52 17.45
C MET A 404 -12.85 21.25 18.46
N GLN A 405 -13.15 21.22 19.76
CA GLN A 405 -12.19 20.81 20.78
C GLN A 405 -11.91 19.30 20.74
N TYR A 406 -12.81 18.54 20.10
CA TYR A 406 -12.68 17.11 19.97
C TYR A 406 -11.94 16.73 18.69
N ALA A 407 -10.89 15.93 18.83
CA ALA A 407 -9.99 15.58 17.73
C ALA A 407 -10.70 14.89 16.56
N GLU A 408 -11.69 14.03 16.83
CA GLU A 408 -12.47 13.32 15.80
C GLU A 408 -13.31 14.29 14.94
N VAL A 409 -14.02 15.21 15.58
CA VAL A 409 -14.84 16.22 14.88
C VAL A 409 -13.93 17.16 14.10
N LEU A 410 -12.86 17.66 14.73
CA LEU A 410 -11.88 18.50 14.06
C LEU A 410 -11.31 17.82 12.81
N GLN A 411 -10.94 16.54 12.92
CA GLN A 411 -10.45 15.73 11.81
C GLN A 411 -11.51 15.60 10.70
N HIS A 412 -12.75 15.31 11.04
CA HIS A 412 -13.85 15.25 10.08
C HIS A 412 -14.08 16.59 9.36
N ARG A 413 -14.05 17.72 10.07
CA ARG A 413 -14.18 19.06 9.46
C ARG A 413 -13.02 19.40 8.54
N MET A 414 -11.79 19.05 8.94
CA MET A 414 -10.62 19.20 8.06
C MET A 414 -10.78 18.37 6.79
N PHE A 415 -11.32 17.14 6.87
CA PHE A 415 -11.58 16.32 5.68
C PHE A 415 -12.68 16.90 4.79
N VAL A 416 -13.75 17.47 5.36
CA VAL A 416 -14.78 18.18 4.57
C VAL A 416 -14.15 19.33 3.78
N LEU A 417 -13.32 20.17 4.42
CA LEU A 417 -12.61 21.26 3.74
C LEU A 417 -11.68 20.73 2.64
N LEU A 418 -10.98 19.61 2.92
CA LEU A 418 -10.11 18.97 1.95
C LEU A 418 -10.89 18.45 0.73
N VAL A 419 -12.07 17.87 0.93
CA VAL A 419 -12.96 17.40 -0.16
C VAL A 419 -13.43 18.59 -1.01
N VAL A 420 -13.80 19.71 -0.40
CA VAL A 420 -14.17 20.94 -1.14
C VAL A 420 -12.99 21.45 -1.98
N ALA A 421 -11.83 21.64 -1.33
CA ALA A 421 -10.63 22.12 -2.00
C ALA A 421 -10.24 21.20 -3.16
N PHE A 422 -10.30 19.89 -2.94
CA PHE A 422 -10.00 18.88 -3.96
C PHE A 422 -11.00 18.90 -5.12
N GLY A 423 -12.30 18.98 -4.84
CA GLY A 423 -13.34 19.06 -5.88
C GLY A 423 -13.17 20.26 -6.80
N LEU A 424 -12.92 21.44 -6.22
CA LEU A 424 -12.65 22.68 -6.97
C LEU A 424 -11.34 22.58 -7.76
N PHE A 425 -10.31 22.00 -7.17
CA PHE A 425 -9.01 21.80 -7.79
C PHE A 425 -9.06 20.86 -9.00
N GLU A 426 -9.64 19.66 -8.85
CA GLU A 426 -9.78 18.68 -9.93
C GLU A 426 -10.70 19.23 -11.04
N TRP A 427 -11.77 19.94 -10.68
CA TRP A 427 -12.62 20.64 -11.65
C TRP A 427 -11.83 21.69 -12.44
N SER A 428 -10.99 22.48 -11.77
CA SER A 428 -10.17 23.52 -12.40
C SER A 428 -9.15 22.93 -13.38
N LEU A 429 -8.54 21.78 -13.04
CA LEU A 429 -7.65 21.05 -13.95
C LEU A 429 -8.41 20.50 -15.17
N ARG A 430 -9.56 19.87 -14.96
CA ARG A 430 -10.36 19.24 -16.04
C ARG A 430 -11.01 20.22 -17.00
N THR A 431 -11.14 21.47 -16.60
CA THR A 431 -11.75 22.53 -17.39
C THR A 431 -10.72 23.50 -17.97
N ASP A 432 -9.43 23.13 -17.91
CA ASP A 432 -8.29 23.92 -18.40
C ASP A 432 -8.16 25.31 -17.78
N ARG A 433 -8.82 25.55 -16.64
CA ARG A 433 -8.67 26.77 -15.82
C ARG A 433 -7.33 26.80 -15.09
N LEU A 434 -6.82 25.62 -14.72
CA LEU A 434 -5.48 25.42 -14.19
C LEU A 434 -4.70 24.50 -15.14
N ARG A 435 -3.58 24.98 -15.71
CA ARG A 435 -2.78 24.23 -16.69
C ARG A 435 -1.43 23.84 -16.11
N VAL A 436 -1.45 22.89 -15.17
CA VAL A 436 -0.25 22.40 -14.50
C VAL A 436 -0.12 20.89 -14.75
N PRO A 437 0.74 20.43 -15.70
CA PRO A 437 0.76 19.04 -16.14
C PRO A 437 1.02 18.00 -15.04
N TRP A 438 1.85 18.33 -14.05
CA TRP A 438 2.12 17.41 -12.93
C TRP A 438 0.94 17.35 -11.94
N ALA A 439 0.15 18.41 -11.84
CA ALA A 439 -0.97 18.52 -10.91
C ALA A 439 -2.12 17.57 -11.28
N ALA A 440 -2.27 17.23 -12.57
CA ALA A 440 -3.18 16.19 -13.05
C ALA A 440 -2.91 14.79 -12.45
N LEU A 441 -1.72 14.57 -11.87
CA LEU A 441 -1.37 13.32 -11.21
C LEU A 441 -1.79 13.26 -9.73
N ILE A 442 -2.31 14.36 -9.17
CA ILE A 442 -2.75 14.39 -7.77
C ILE A 442 -3.99 13.49 -7.58
N PHE A 443 -5.02 13.60 -8.43
CA PHE A 443 -6.20 12.73 -8.34
C PHE A 443 -5.85 11.23 -8.36
N PRO A 444 -5.10 10.70 -9.36
CA PRO A 444 -4.75 9.28 -9.36
C PRO A 444 -3.89 8.88 -8.17
N LEU A 445 -2.98 9.76 -7.71
CA LEU A 445 -2.16 9.50 -6.54
C LEU A 445 -2.99 9.41 -5.27
N LEU A 446 -3.96 10.32 -5.07
CA LEU A 446 -4.86 10.27 -3.91
C LEU A 446 -5.75 9.02 -3.93
N CYS A 447 -6.20 8.58 -5.11
CA CYS A 447 -6.93 7.31 -5.23
C CYS A 447 -6.05 6.11 -4.84
N ALA A 448 -4.81 6.06 -5.34
CA ALA A 448 -3.89 4.98 -5.03
C ALA A 448 -3.44 4.98 -3.56
N VAL A 449 -3.07 6.15 -3.01
CA VAL A 449 -2.65 6.30 -1.61
C VAL A 449 -3.83 6.07 -0.67
N GLY A 450 -5.01 6.65 -0.95
CA GLY A 450 -6.23 6.45 -0.17
C GLY A 450 -6.68 4.99 -0.18
N GLY A 451 -6.68 4.34 -1.35
CA GLY A 451 -6.96 2.91 -1.47
C GLY A 451 -5.94 2.05 -0.73
N GLY A 452 -4.66 2.39 -0.80
CA GLY A 452 -3.60 1.71 -0.06
C GLY A 452 -3.77 1.87 1.45
N LEU A 453 -4.05 3.09 1.93
CA LEU A 453 -4.32 3.37 3.34
C LEU A 453 -5.52 2.59 3.85
N LEU A 454 -6.60 2.51 3.07
CA LEU A 454 -7.79 1.75 3.41
C LEU A 454 -7.50 0.25 3.57
N LEU A 455 -6.61 -0.31 2.75
CA LEU A 455 -6.16 -1.70 2.89
C LEU A 455 -5.18 -1.92 4.05
N THR A 456 -4.56 -0.86 4.56
CA THR A 456 -3.54 -0.97 5.62
C THR A 456 -4.07 -0.64 7.01
N HIS A 457 -5.21 0.04 7.06
CA HIS A 457 -5.86 0.41 8.30
C HIS A 457 -6.56 -0.83 8.87
N SER A 458 -5.96 -1.41 9.91
CA SER A 458 -6.59 -2.45 10.71
C SER A 458 -7.23 -1.84 11.95
N HIS A 459 -8.48 -2.18 12.22
CA HIS A 459 -9.03 -2.05 13.55
C HIS A 459 -8.35 -3.15 14.40
N ALA A 460 -7.70 -2.75 15.49
CA ALA A 460 -7.05 -3.66 16.42
C ALA A 460 -7.66 -3.41 17.78
N GLY A 461 -8.77 -4.09 18.04
CA GLY A 461 -9.60 -3.94 19.20
C GLY A 461 -9.87 -5.29 19.86
N LEU A 462 -10.72 -5.26 20.88
CA LEU A 462 -10.96 -6.42 21.74
C LEU A 462 -11.85 -7.50 21.09
N ASN A 463 -12.47 -7.22 19.93
CA ASN A 463 -13.38 -8.13 19.24
C ASN A 463 -13.02 -8.23 17.74
N LEU A 464 -12.19 -9.22 17.41
CA LEU A 464 -11.65 -9.42 16.07
C LEU A 464 -12.74 -9.72 15.04
N LYS A 465 -13.86 -10.33 15.46
CA LYS A 465 -14.97 -10.67 14.56
C LYS A 465 -15.71 -9.43 14.09
N GLU A 466 -16.05 -8.53 15.00
CA GLU A 466 -16.78 -7.30 14.68
C GLU A 466 -15.94 -6.39 13.78
N GLU A 467 -14.65 -6.26 14.09
CA GLU A 467 -13.70 -5.50 13.29
C GLU A 467 -13.55 -6.06 11.88
N PHE A 468 -13.37 -7.38 11.76
CA PHE A 468 -13.33 -8.06 10.48
C PHE A 468 -14.61 -7.82 9.65
N LEU A 469 -15.79 -7.89 10.29
CA LEU A 469 -17.07 -7.71 9.60
C LEU A 469 -17.28 -6.29 9.07
N ILE A 470 -16.58 -5.29 9.63
CA ILE A 470 -16.51 -3.93 9.07
C ILE A 470 -15.44 -3.87 7.98
N GLU A 471 -14.26 -4.45 8.22
CA GLU A 471 -13.14 -4.42 7.29
C GLU A 471 -13.48 -5.09 5.94
N VAL A 472 -14.20 -6.21 5.97
CA VAL A 472 -14.49 -7.02 4.78
C VAL A 472 -15.21 -6.23 3.67
N THR A 473 -16.05 -5.27 4.03
CA THR A 473 -16.75 -4.40 3.06
C THR A 473 -15.87 -3.27 2.52
N HIS A 474 -14.79 -2.90 3.23
CA HIS A 474 -13.85 -1.85 2.83
C HIS A 474 -12.75 -2.38 1.91
N VAL A 475 -12.40 -3.65 2.00
CA VAL A 475 -11.36 -4.26 1.14
C VAL A 475 -11.65 -4.07 -0.37
N PRO A 476 -12.87 -4.35 -0.88
CA PRO A 476 -13.19 -4.10 -2.29
C PRO A 476 -13.04 -2.62 -2.68
N LEU A 477 -13.43 -1.68 -1.82
CA LEU A 477 -13.28 -0.25 -2.05
C LEU A 477 -11.79 0.12 -2.22
N GLY A 478 -10.92 -0.42 -1.37
CA GLY A 478 -9.47 -0.17 -1.43
C GLY A 478 -8.84 -0.70 -2.71
N VAL A 479 -9.22 -1.91 -3.13
CA VAL A 479 -8.76 -2.51 -4.40
C VAL A 479 -9.27 -1.72 -5.60
N LEU A 480 -10.54 -1.33 -5.63
CA LEU A 480 -11.12 -0.54 -6.72
C LEU A 480 -10.50 0.86 -6.82
N ALA A 481 -10.24 1.51 -5.67
CA ALA A 481 -9.53 2.79 -5.62
C ALA A 481 -8.10 2.68 -6.17
N MET A 482 -7.41 1.56 -5.91
CA MET A 482 -6.11 1.25 -6.50
C MET A 482 -6.17 1.13 -8.03
N VAL A 483 -7.18 0.41 -8.54
CA VAL A 483 -7.42 0.26 -10.00
C VAL A 483 -7.74 1.61 -10.63
N ALA A 484 -8.58 2.42 -9.99
CA ALA A 484 -8.91 3.76 -10.46
C ALA A 484 -7.67 4.68 -10.48
N GLY A 485 -6.88 4.68 -9.39
CA GLY A 485 -5.67 5.49 -9.26
C GLY A 485 -4.62 5.16 -10.32
N TRP A 486 -4.21 3.90 -10.41
CA TRP A 486 -3.18 3.50 -11.38
C TRP A 486 -3.68 3.47 -12.83
N GLY A 487 -4.97 3.17 -13.05
CA GLY A 487 -5.58 3.28 -14.37
C GLY A 487 -5.55 4.72 -14.89
N ARG A 488 -5.93 5.69 -14.06
CA ARG A 488 -5.87 7.11 -14.41
C ARG A 488 -4.42 7.61 -14.54
N TRP A 489 -3.50 7.13 -13.70
CA TRP A 489 -2.07 7.42 -13.84
C TRP A 489 -1.55 6.99 -15.22
N LEU A 490 -1.85 5.75 -15.65
CA LEU A 490 -1.45 5.25 -16.96
C LEU A 490 -2.09 6.01 -18.11
N GLU A 491 -3.38 6.33 -18.01
CA GLU A 491 -4.08 7.08 -19.06
C GLU A 491 -3.41 8.44 -19.32
N LEU A 492 -3.04 9.17 -18.26
CA LEU A 492 -2.40 10.48 -18.36
C LEU A 492 -0.96 10.41 -18.88
N ARG A 493 -0.28 9.27 -18.66
CA ARG A 493 1.16 9.14 -18.93
C ARG A 493 1.43 8.44 -20.26
N LEU A 494 0.59 7.52 -20.70
CA LEU A 494 0.81 6.75 -21.93
C LEU A 494 0.39 7.52 -23.20
N PRO A 495 1.06 7.29 -24.34
CA PRO A 495 0.60 7.81 -25.62
C PRO A 495 -0.55 6.96 -26.17
N SER A 496 -1.29 7.47 -27.16
CA SER A 496 -2.23 6.67 -27.95
C SER A 496 -1.47 5.61 -28.77
N PRO A 497 -1.98 4.38 -28.94
CA PRO A 497 -3.26 3.85 -28.43
C PRO A 497 -3.20 3.28 -27.00
N ALA A 498 -2.01 3.15 -26.40
CA ALA A 498 -1.82 2.48 -25.11
C ALA A 498 -2.60 3.11 -23.93
N ARG A 499 -2.94 4.41 -24.02
CA ARG A 499 -3.76 5.09 -23.00
C ARG A 499 -5.26 4.75 -23.04
N GLN A 500 -5.78 4.16 -24.12
CA GLN A 500 -7.21 3.96 -24.32
C GLN A 500 -7.80 2.96 -23.32
N LEU A 501 -7.12 1.83 -23.10
CA LEU A 501 -7.59 0.80 -22.17
C LEU A 501 -7.62 1.31 -20.72
N PRO A 502 -6.53 1.88 -20.16
CA PRO A 502 -6.59 2.49 -18.82
C PRO A 502 -7.65 3.58 -18.70
N GLY A 503 -7.84 4.41 -19.74
CA GLY A 503 -8.86 5.45 -19.79
C GLY A 503 -10.31 4.95 -19.75
N ARG A 504 -10.53 3.68 -20.14
CA ARG A 504 -11.83 3.01 -19.98
C ARG A 504 -11.95 2.32 -18.62
N ILE A 505 -10.88 1.76 -18.08
CA ILE A 505 -10.91 0.98 -16.83
C ILE A 505 -11.17 1.87 -15.62
N TRP A 506 -10.44 2.97 -15.46
CA TRP A 506 -10.49 3.75 -14.21
C TRP A 506 -11.86 4.37 -13.90
N PRO A 507 -12.65 4.89 -14.88
CA PRO A 507 -13.98 5.43 -14.58
C PRO A 507 -14.91 4.33 -14.10
N TRP A 508 -14.86 3.13 -14.70
CA TRP A 508 -15.66 1.99 -14.25
C TRP A 508 -15.28 1.53 -12.84
N ALA A 509 -13.97 1.48 -12.53
CA ALA A 509 -13.53 1.18 -11.17
C ALA A 509 -14.07 2.21 -10.17
N PHE A 510 -14.06 3.49 -10.53
CA PHE A 510 -14.60 4.56 -9.69
C PHE A 510 -16.14 4.47 -9.53
N THR A 511 -16.86 4.13 -10.59
CA THR A 511 -18.31 3.83 -10.54
C THR A 511 -18.60 2.68 -9.59
N LEU A 512 -17.81 1.60 -9.65
CA LEU A 512 -17.99 0.43 -8.78
C LEU A 512 -17.75 0.73 -7.30
N VAL A 513 -16.87 1.68 -6.96
CA VAL A 513 -16.76 2.20 -5.58
C VAL A 513 -18.11 2.77 -5.12
N GLY A 514 -18.77 3.56 -5.97
CA GLY A 514 -20.11 4.09 -5.70
C GLY A 514 -21.16 2.98 -5.55
N VAL A 515 -21.13 1.96 -6.41
CA VAL A 515 -22.02 0.79 -6.30
C VAL A 515 -21.85 0.08 -4.95
N VAL A 516 -20.61 -0.20 -4.53
CA VAL A 516 -20.35 -0.86 -3.25
C VAL A 516 -20.84 -0.02 -2.08
N LEU A 517 -20.70 1.31 -2.14
CA LEU A 517 -21.22 2.22 -1.11
C LEU A 517 -22.76 2.28 -1.08
N VAL A 518 -23.42 2.27 -2.24
CA VAL A 518 -24.90 2.24 -2.34
C VAL A 518 -25.48 0.95 -1.76
N PHE A 519 -24.76 -0.17 -1.87
CA PHE A 519 -25.17 -1.45 -1.31
C PHE A 519 -24.47 -1.77 0.03
N TYR A 520 -23.84 -0.79 0.66
CA TYR A 520 -23.08 -0.99 1.90
C TYR A 520 -23.97 -1.49 3.04
N ARG A 521 -23.43 -2.41 3.85
CA ARG A 521 -24.15 -2.98 4.97
C ARG A 521 -23.23 -3.28 6.13
N GLU A 522 -23.62 -2.80 7.30
CA GLU A 522 -22.90 -2.92 8.56
C GLU A 522 -23.57 -3.92 9.51
N SER A 523 -24.87 -4.19 9.37
CA SER A 523 -25.60 -5.22 10.15
C SER A 523 -26.50 -6.10 9.30
#